data_AF-A0A6N8UQH5-F1
#
_entry.id   AF-A0A6N8UQH5-F1
#
_cell.length_a   1.000
_cell.length_b   1.000
_cell.length_c   1.000
_cell.angle_alpha   90.00
_cell.angle_beta   90.00
_cell.angle_gamma   90.00
#
_symmetry.space_group_name_H-M   'P 1'
#
loop_
_entity.id
_entity.type
_entity.pdbx_description
1 polymer ?
#
loop_
_entity_poly.entity_id
_entity_poly.type
_entity_poly.pdbx_seq_one_letter_code
_entity_poly.pdbx_strand_id
1 'polypeptide(L)'
;IYTQHCEPNTVIMHPLPRDSRAAAQELSEDLDNNPNLAIFRQTDNGILIRMALFALVLDVTDRIEEHSSPVTWNTRIRTRDP
;
A
#
# COMPACT_ATOMS: atom_id res chain seq x y z
N ILE A 1 1.56 -23.38 -8.21
CA ILE A 1 1.32 -23.54 -6.75
C ILE A 1 0.26 -22.55 -6.27
N TYR A 2 0.47 -21.24 -6.36
CA TYR A 2 -0.51 -20.24 -5.87
C TYR A 2 -1.94 -20.46 -6.40
N THR A 3 -2.13 -20.43 -7.74
CA THR A 3 -3.45 -20.59 -8.38
C THR A 3 -4.13 -21.93 -8.08
N GLN A 4 -3.36 -22.95 -7.70
CA GLN A 4 -3.88 -24.29 -7.42
C GLN A 4 -4.35 -24.45 -5.96
N HIS A 5 -3.82 -23.64 -5.04
CA HIS A 5 -4.02 -23.84 -3.60
C HIS A 5 -4.62 -22.64 -2.87
N CYS A 6 -4.63 -21.46 -3.50
CA CYS A 6 -5.20 -20.25 -2.91
C CYS A 6 -6.56 -19.94 -3.53
N GLU A 7 -7.48 -19.43 -2.71
CA GLU A 7 -8.77 -18.94 -3.19
C GLU A 7 -8.58 -17.81 -4.22
N PRO A 8 -9.44 -17.69 -5.25
CA PRO A 8 -9.26 -16.72 -6.34
C PRO A 8 -9.11 -15.26 -5.88
N ASN A 9 -9.71 -14.91 -4.74
CA ASN A 9 -9.73 -13.58 -4.14
C ASN A 9 -8.66 -13.38 -3.05
N THR A 10 -7.77 -14.35 -2.84
CA THR A 10 -6.67 -14.23 -1.88
C THR A 10 -5.82 -13.02 -2.26
N VAL A 11 -5.51 -12.14 -1.29
CA VAL A 11 -4.64 -10.99 -1.50
C VAL A 11 -3.25 -11.31 -0.95
N ILE A 12 -2.22 -11.08 -1.75
CA ILE A 12 -0.82 -11.30 -1.35
C ILE A 12 -0.24 -9.98 -0.86
N MET A 13 0.21 -9.95 0.38
CA MET A 13 0.82 -8.78 1.03
C MET A 13 2.27 -9.10 1.39
N HIS A 14 3.16 -8.11 1.29
CA HIS A 14 4.57 -8.23 1.68
C HIS A 14 5.13 -6.81 2.00
N PRO A 15 5.77 -6.60 3.16
CA PRO A 15 6.40 -5.32 3.52
C PRO A 15 7.75 -5.10 2.83
N LEU A 16 7.96 -3.90 2.28
CA LEU A 16 9.25 -3.53 1.71
C LEU A 16 10.34 -3.34 2.80
N PRO A 17 11.63 -3.60 2.49
CA PRO A 17 12.14 -4.08 1.20
C PRO A 17 11.93 -5.60 1.04
N ARG A 18 11.51 -6.02 -0.15
CA ARG A 18 11.48 -7.43 -0.55
C ARG A 18 12.91 -7.89 -0.89
N ASP A 19 13.33 -9.03 -0.35
CA ASP A 19 14.62 -9.62 -0.76
C ASP A 19 14.53 -10.15 -2.20
N SER A 20 15.44 -9.70 -3.06
CA SER A 20 15.54 -10.09 -4.46
C SER A 20 16.78 -10.94 -4.77
N ARG A 21 17.56 -11.31 -3.74
CA ARG A 21 18.76 -12.13 -3.94
C ARG A 21 18.33 -13.57 -4.29
N ALA A 22 18.96 -14.12 -5.32
CA ALA A 22 18.74 -15.51 -5.74
C ALA A 22 18.93 -16.47 -4.55
N ALA A 23 17.99 -17.41 -4.39
CA ALA A 23 17.89 -18.36 -3.27
C ALA A 23 17.60 -17.76 -1.88
N ALA A 24 17.42 -16.45 -1.75
CA ALA A 24 16.99 -15.78 -0.52
C ALA A 24 15.66 -15.01 -0.67
N GLN A 25 15.01 -15.12 -1.84
CA GLN A 25 13.72 -14.50 -2.09
C GLN A 25 12.63 -15.02 -1.16
N GLU A 26 12.01 -14.12 -0.41
CA GLU A 26 10.83 -14.39 0.42
C GLU A 26 9.57 -14.64 -0.43
N LEU A 27 9.55 -14.07 -1.65
CA LEU A 27 8.48 -14.22 -2.62
C LEU A 27 9.07 -14.43 -4.01
N SER A 28 8.60 -15.46 -4.72
CA SER A 28 9.05 -15.78 -6.07
C SER A 28 8.65 -14.71 -7.10
N GLU A 29 9.50 -14.51 -8.12
CA GLU A 29 9.34 -13.51 -9.20
C GLU A 29 8.12 -13.78 -10.10
N ASP A 30 7.64 -15.02 -10.16
CA ASP A 30 6.43 -15.38 -10.93
C ASP A 30 5.16 -14.68 -10.42
N LEU A 31 5.19 -14.19 -9.17
CA LEU A 31 4.09 -13.46 -8.55
C LEU A 31 4.07 -11.96 -8.87
N ASP A 32 5.11 -11.43 -9.51
CA ASP A 32 5.26 -9.99 -9.75
C ASP A 32 4.15 -9.42 -10.63
N ASN A 33 3.66 -10.23 -11.58
CA ASN A 33 2.55 -9.88 -12.46
C ASN A 33 1.20 -10.42 -11.97
N ASN A 34 1.14 -11.00 -10.76
CA ASN A 34 -0.11 -11.54 -10.22
C ASN A 34 -1.03 -10.38 -9.78
N PRO A 35 -2.27 -10.28 -10.30
CA PRO A 35 -3.18 -9.19 -9.96
C PRO A 35 -3.55 -9.14 -8.47
N ASN A 36 -3.38 -10.25 -7.75
CA ASN A 36 -3.63 -10.33 -6.33
C ASN A 36 -2.45 -9.83 -5.46
N LEU A 37 -1.30 -9.51 -6.06
CA LEU A 37 -0.15 -8.95 -5.36
C LEU A 37 -0.41 -7.48 -4.98
N ALA A 38 -0.29 -7.17 -3.70
CA ALA A 38 -0.71 -5.90 -3.11
C ALA A 38 0.42 -5.13 -2.41
N ILE A 39 1.69 -5.37 -2.75
CA ILE A 39 2.86 -4.75 -2.10
C ILE A 39 2.78 -3.22 -2.13
N PHE A 40 2.46 -2.64 -3.29
CA PHE A 40 2.36 -1.18 -3.43
C PHE A 40 1.11 -0.63 -2.75
N ARG A 41 -0.05 -1.30 -2.88
CA ARG A 41 -1.28 -0.90 -2.16
C ARG A 41 -1.07 -0.90 -0.64
N GLN A 42 -0.37 -1.90 -0.12
CA GLN A 42 0.03 -1.97 1.29
C GLN A 42 0.93 -0.79 1.67
N THR A 43 1.95 -0.51 0.86
CA THR A 43 2.92 0.56 1.12
C THR A 43 2.26 1.94 1.10
N ASP A 44 1.38 2.19 0.12
CA ASP A 44 0.63 3.45 -0.03
C ASP A 44 -0.25 3.73 1.19
N ASN A 45 -0.94 2.70 1.70
CA ASN A 45 -1.76 2.81 2.90
C ASN A 45 -0.94 3.14 4.16
N GLY A 46 0.36 2.84 4.17
CA GLY A 46 1.24 3.09 5.31
C GLY A 46 1.33 4.58 5.70
N ILE A 47 1.23 5.50 4.74
CA ILE A 47 1.26 6.94 5.03
C ILE A 47 -0.02 7.35 5.78
N LEU A 48 -1.18 6.98 5.25
CA LEU A 48 -2.48 7.34 5.85
C LEU A 48 -2.65 6.75 7.25
N ILE A 49 -2.23 5.50 7.44
CA ILE A 49 -2.27 4.85 8.76
C ILE A 49 -1.39 5.60 9.76
N ARG A 50 -0.17 6.01 9.37
CA ARG A 50 0.71 6.79 10.25
C ARG A 50 0.15 8.18 10.56
N MET A 51 -0.42 8.86 9.56
CA MET A 51 -1.09 10.15 9.76
C MET A 51 -2.24 10.03 10.77
N ALA A 52 -3.09 9.02 10.61
CA ALA A 52 -4.19 8.74 11.53
C ALA A 52 -3.68 8.42 12.94
N LEU A 53 -2.63 7.60 13.06
CA LEU A 53 -2.02 7.26 14.34
C LEU A 53 -1.51 8.51 15.07
N PHE A 54 -0.78 9.40 14.38
CA PHE A 54 -0.30 10.64 14.98
C PHE A 54 -1.45 11.58 15.36
N ALA A 55 -2.47 11.72 14.51
CA ALA A 55 -3.61 12.57 14.81
C ALA A 55 -4.39 12.11 16.04
N LEU A 56 -4.60 10.79 16.18
CA LEU A 56 -5.29 10.18 17.32
C LEU A 56 -4.46 10.26 18.61
N VAL A 57 -3.17 9.94 18.55
CA VAL A 57 -2.29 9.95 19.74
C VAL A 57 -2.06 11.37 20.27
N LEU A 58 -2.03 12.37 19.39
CA LEU A 58 -1.84 13.78 19.76
C LEU A 58 -3.17 14.52 20.00
N ASP A 59 -4.32 13.87 19.79
CA ASP A 59 -5.67 14.44 19.93
C ASP A 59 -5.89 15.72 19.10
N VAL A 60 -5.51 15.66 17.81
CA VAL A 60 -5.59 16.80 16.88
C VAL A 60 -6.46 16.53 15.65
N THR A 61 -7.33 15.51 15.70
CA THR A 61 -8.18 15.12 14.56
C THR A 61 -9.03 16.27 14.04
N ASP A 62 -9.54 17.12 14.93
CA ASP A 62 -10.44 18.22 14.60
C ASP A 62 -9.71 19.42 13.96
N ARG A 63 -8.37 19.42 13.98
CA ARG A 63 -7.52 20.50 13.45
C ARG A 63 -6.94 20.20 12.07
N ILE A 64 -7.18 19.01 11.52
CA ILE A 64 -6.53 18.56 10.27
C ILE A 64 -6.95 19.44 9.08
N GLU A 65 -8.24 19.77 8.96
CA GLU A 65 -8.74 20.55 7.82
C GLU A 65 -8.18 21.97 7.81
N GLU A 66 -8.10 22.63 8.99
CA GLU A 66 -7.58 23.99 9.16
C GLU A 66 -6.14 24.15 8.66
N HIS A 67 -5.35 23.09 8.76
CA HIS A 67 -3.93 23.07 8.39
C HIS A 67 -3.64 22.28 7.11
N SER A 68 -4.67 21.81 6.41
CA SER A 68 -4.53 21.09 5.14
C SER A 68 -4.27 22.06 3.97
N SER A 69 -3.70 21.56 2.88
CA SER A 69 -3.49 22.36 1.67
C SER A 69 -3.59 21.49 0.41
N PRO A 70 -4.00 22.07 -0.73
CA PRO A 70 -4.07 21.33 -1.99
C PRO A 70 -2.71 20.74 -2.37
N VAL A 71 -2.73 19.47 -2.80
CA VAL A 71 -1.53 18.79 -3.31
C VAL A 71 -1.12 19.41 -4.64
N THR A 72 0.13 19.85 -4.75
CA THR A 72 0.66 20.54 -5.94
C THR A 72 1.41 19.63 -6.91
N TRP A 73 1.61 18.36 -6.54
CA TRP A 73 2.29 17.37 -7.37
C TRP A 73 1.31 16.37 -8.00
N ASN A 74 1.75 15.78 -9.13
CA ASN A 74 0.97 14.76 -9.83
C ASN A 74 0.79 13.52 -8.94
N THR A 75 -0.46 13.12 -8.70
CA THR A 75 -0.80 11.88 -8.01
C THR A 75 -1.55 10.97 -8.98
N ARG A 76 -1.10 9.72 -9.15
CA ARG A 76 -1.75 8.75 -10.05
C ARG A 76 -3.19 8.40 -9.64
N ILE A 77 -3.56 8.67 -8.39
CA ILE A 77 -4.80 8.21 -7.77
C ILE A 77 -5.99 9.17 -8.02
N ARG A 78 -5.81 10.23 -8.82
CA ARG A 78 -6.88 11.23 -9.03
C ARG A 78 -7.07 11.64 -10.49
N THR A 79 -7.17 10.70 -11.41
CA THR A 79 -8.11 10.90 -12.53
C THR A 79 -9.50 10.75 -11.94
N ARG A 80 -10.11 11.89 -11.59
CA ARG A 80 -11.58 11.97 -11.58
C ARG A 80 -12.02 11.53 -12.98
N ASP A 81 -12.78 10.44 -13.07
CA ASP A 81 -13.72 10.31 -14.18
C ASP A 81 -14.61 11.57 -14.22
N PRO A 82 -15.04 12.01 -15.42
CA PRO A 82 -15.62 13.33 -15.67
C PRO A 82 -16.84 13.68 -14.80
#